data_AF-A0A224XU91-F1
#
_entry.id   AF-A0A224XU91-F1
#
_cell.length_a   1.000
_cell.length_b   1.000
_cell.length_c   1.000
_cell.angle_alpha   90.00
_cell.angle_beta   90.00
_cell.angle_gamma   90.00
#
_symmetry.space_group_name_H-M   'P 1'
#
loop_
_entity.id
_entity.type
_entity.pdbx_description
1 polymer ?
#
loop_
_entity_poly.entity_id
_entity_poly.type
_entity_poly.pdbx_seq_one_letter_code
_entity_poly.pdbx_strand_id
1 'polypeptide(L)'
;PTNPCIPSPCGPNSQCKLSGESPSCSCLEGYSGVPPNCRPECVSNSECSSHLACVNLKCKDPCPGICGTNAVCRVVSHTPQCFCSEGYTGDPFSQCIIKQSEPLPQERPTPCQPSPCGANAVCREQNGAGSCSCLPEYIGNPYEGCRPECVLNTDCAPNKACIRNKCQDPCPGTCGQNAECQVV
;
A
#
# COMPACT_ATOMS: atom_id res chain seq x y z
N PRO A 1 14.59 -80.99 9.13
CA PRO A 1 13.85 -79.78 9.54
C PRO A 1 13.88 -78.72 8.43
N THR A 2 12.76 -78.54 7.73
CA THR A 2 12.54 -77.44 6.79
C THR A 2 12.16 -76.19 7.59
N ASN A 3 12.78 -75.04 7.30
CA ASN A 3 12.43 -73.78 7.97
C ASN A 3 11.06 -73.31 7.46
N PRO A 4 10.01 -73.25 8.30
CA PRO A 4 8.66 -72.89 7.87
C PRO A 4 8.52 -71.41 7.45
N CYS A 5 9.54 -70.58 7.63
CA CYS A 5 9.60 -69.21 7.10
C CYS A 5 10.21 -69.13 5.68
N ILE A 6 10.55 -70.24 5.03
CA ILE A 6 11.16 -70.25 3.68
C ILE A 6 10.40 -71.23 2.76
N PRO A 7 9.61 -70.73 1.78
CA PRO A 7 9.29 -69.32 1.53
C PRO A 7 8.36 -68.73 2.61
N SER A 8 8.43 -67.41 2.84
CA SER A 8 7.71 -66.76 3.94
C SER A 8 6.19 -66.81 3.75
N PRO A 9 5.41 -67.30 4.75
CA PRO A 9 3.95 -67.32 4.69
C PRO A 9 3.30 -66.00 5.11
N CYS A 10 4.07 -65.02 5.60
CA CYS A 10 3.55 -63.86 6.35
C CYS A 10 3.03 -62.69 5.50
N GLY A 11 3.09 -62.77 4.18
CA GLY A 11 2.69 -61.67 3.29
C GLY A 11 3.65 -60.48 3.29
N PRO A 12 3.37 -59.44 2.48
CA PRO A 12 4.24 -58.26 2.35
C PRO A 12 4.29 -57.44 3.65
N ASN A 13 5.36 -56.66 3.81
CA ASN A 13 5.60 -55.78 4.96
C ASN A 13 5.52 -56.47 6.33
N SER A 14 5.75 -57.79 6.37
CA SER A 14 5.67 -58.63 7.56
C SER A 14 6.96 -59.44 7.74
N GLN A 15 7.36 -59.63 9.00
CA GLN A 15 8.48 -60.49 9.39
C GLN A 15 7.96 -61.84 9.91
N CYS A 16 8.61 -62.92 9.49
CA CYS A 16 8.39 -64.26 10.02
C CYS A 16 9.41 -64.54 11.13
N LYS A 17 8.94 -64.90 12.32
CA LYS A 17 9.75 -65.35 13.46
C LYS A 17 9.30 -66.75 13.86
N LEU A 18 10.23 -67.62 14.24
CA LEU A 18 9.88 -68.95 14.75
C LEU A 18 9.39 -68.83 16.19
N SER A 19 8.21 -69.37 16.46
CA SER A 19 7.64 -69.46 17.81
C SER A 19 7.36 -70.93 18.10
N GLY A 20 8.36 -71.64 18.63
CA GLY A 20 8.35 -73.10 18.72
C GLY A 20 8.56 -73.75 17.35
N GLU A 21 7.71 -74.73 17.00
CA GLU A 21 7.74 -75.40 15.69
C GLU A 21 6.89 -74.70 14.61
N SER A 22 6.17 -73.63 14.97
CA SER A 22 5.28 -72.90 14.07
C SER A 22 5.83 -71.53 13.66
N PRO A 23 5.56 -71.06 12.43
CA PRO A 23 5.88 -69.71 12.00
C PRO A 23 4.93 -68.69 12.66
N SER A 24 5.48 -67.60 13.21
CA SER A 24 4.74 -66.47 13.77
C SER A 24 5.01 -65.22 12.93
N CYS A 25 3.93 -64.57 12.50
CA CYS A 25 4.01 -63.38 11.65
C CYS A 25 3.75 -62.12 12.47
N SER A 26 4.55 -61.08 12.21
CA SER A 26 4.31 -59.73 12.77
C SER A 26 4.62 -58.67 11.72
N CYS A 27 4.02 -57.48 11.82
CA CYS A 27 4.35 -56.39 10.89
C CYS A 27 5.78 -55.86 11.11
N LEU A 28 6.41 -55.39 10.03
CA LEU A 28 7.67 -54.65 10.11
C LEU A 28 7.47 -53.30 10.82
N GLU A 29 8.56 -52.70 11.31
CA GLU A 29 8.52 -51.40 11.97
C GLU A 29 7.94 -50.31 11.04
N GLY A 30 6.99 -49.52 11.55
CA GLY A 30 6.27 -48.52 10.76
C GLY A 30 5.04 -49.05 10.00
N TYR A 31 4.77 -50.35 10.06
CA TYR A 31 3.54 -50.96 9.54
C TYR A 31 2.65 -51.44 10.69
N SER A 32 1.35 -51.28 10.52
CA SER A 32 0.33 -51.63 11.50
C SER A 32 -0.71 -52.59 10.91
N GLY A 33 -1.40 -53.32 11.78
CA GLY A 33 -2.41 -54.31 11.39
C GLY A 33 -2.02 -55.74 11.76
N VAL A 34 -2.66 -56.70 11.10
CA VAL A 34 -2.44 -58.14 11.33
C VAL A 34 -1.96 -58.76 10.01
N PRO A 35 -0.80 -59.44 9.99
CA PRO A 35 -0.30 -60.13 8.80
C PRO A 35 -1.37 -61.09 8.20
N PRO A 36 -1.48 -61.19 6.86
CA PRO A 36 -0.62 -60.58 5.84
C PRO A 36 -0.97 -59.11 5.47
N ASN A 37 -1.97 -58.51 6.12
CA ASN A 37 -2.51 -57.18 5.79
C ASN A 37 -1.80 -56.06 6.57
N CYS A 38 -0.48 -56.10 6.65
CA CYS A 38 0.30 -55.04 7.26
C CYS A 38 0.32 -53.81 6.35
N ARG A 39 -0.21 -52.69 6.85
CA ARG A 39 -0.31 -51.43 6.11
C ARG A 39 0.52 -50.33 6.78
N PRO A 40 1.09 -49.40 5.99
CA PRO A 40 1.74 -48.22 6.55
C PRO A 40 0.72 -47.31 7.25
N GLU A 41 1.22 -46.24 7.85
CA GLU A 41 0.38 -45.22 8.48
C GLU A 41 -0.55 -44.52 7.47
N CYS A 42 -0.06 -44.24 6.26
CA CYS A 42 -0.83 -43.69 5.16
C CYS A 42 -0.32 -44.18 3.80
N VAL A 43 -1.19 -44.23 2.80
CA VAL A 43 -0.82 -44.33 1.37
C VAL A 43 -1.31 -43.14 0.56
N SER A 44 -2.19 -42.31 1.15
CA SER A 44 -2.77 -41.12 0.55
C SER A 44 -2.92 -39.99 1.58
N ASN A 45 -2.99 -38.75 1.10
CA ASN A 45 -3.18 -37.58 1.96
C ASN A 45 -4.49 -37.64 2.76
N SER A 46 -5.55 -38.23 2.20
CA SER A 46 -6.87 -38.35 2.82
C SER A 46 -6.88 -39.20 4.10
N GLU A 47 -5.83 -40.00 4.33
CA GLU A 47 -5.67 -40.78 5.57
C GLU A 47 -5.01 -39.97 6.69
N CYS A 48 -4.44 -38.81 6.36
CA CYS A 48 -3.84 -37.91 7.32
C CYS A 48 -4.83 -36.82 7.76
N SER A 49 -4.54 -36.16 8.88
CA SER A 49 -5.27 -34.94 9.23
C SER A 49 -5.01 -33.82 8.22
N SER A 50 -5.91 -32.84 8.12
CA SER A 50 -5.84 -31.75 7.12
C SER A 50 -4.57 -30.90 7.19
N HIS A 51 -3.89 -30.89 8.34
CA HIS A 51 -2.64 -30.18 8.60
C HIS A 51 -1.38 -31.03 8.38
N LEU A 52 -1.52 -32.28 7.96
CA LEU A 52 -0.42 -33.22 7.67
C LEU A 52 -0.53 -33.70 6.23
N ALA A 53 0.55 -34.26 5.68
CA ALA A 53 0.55 -34.89 4.37
C ALA A 53 1.18 -36.29 4.45
N CYS A 54 0.79 -37.18 3.54
CA CYS A 54 1.38 -38.50 3.47
C CYS A 54 2.75 -38.42 2.78
N VAL A 55 3.82 -38.41 3.58
CA VAL A 55 5.20 -38.27 3.11
C VAL A 55 5.99 -39.49 3.56
N ASN A 56 6.47 -40.27 2.60
CA ASN A 56 7.19 -41.52 2.85
C ASN A 56 6.40 -42.47 3.77
N LEU A 57 5.13 -42.71 3.43
CA LEU A 57 4.22 -43.63 4.12
C LEU A 57 3.88 -43.26 5.58
N LYS A 58 4.13 -42.00 5.97
CA LYS A 58 3.83 -41.44 7.29
C LYS A 58 3.14 -40.09 7.18
N CYS A 59 2.24 -39.78 8.11
CA CYS A 59 1.63 -38.46 8.17
C CYS A 59 2.60 -37.48 8.82
N LYS A 60 3.13 -36.55 8.02
CA LYS A 60 4.11 -35.56 8.46
C LYS A 60 3.67 -34.14 8.10
N ASP A 61 4.18 -33.17 8.84
CA ASP A 61 4.04 -31.76 8.49
C ASP A 61 4.87 -31.50 7.21
N PRO A 62 4.25 -31.06 6.10
CA PRO A 62 4.96 -30.73 4.88
C PRO A 62 5.68 -29.37 4.93
N CYS A 63 5.48 -28.53 5.96
CA CYS A 63 6.02 -27.17 6.01
C CYS A 63 7.55 -27.00 6.14
N PRO A 64 8.29 -27.86 6.88
CA PRO A 64 9.72 -27.63 7.14
C PRO A 64 10.55 -27.51 5.86
N GLY A 65 11.21 -26.36 5.68
CA GLY A 65 12.16 -26.11 4.58
C GLY A 65 11.56 -25.64 3.25
N ILE A 66 10.25 -25.33 3.19
CA ILE A 66 9.58 -24.92 1.95
C ILE A 66 9.47 -23.40 1.78
N CYS A 67 9.24 -22.66 2.87
CA CYS A 67 9.03 -21.22 2.80
C CYS A 67 10.32 -20.41 2.96
N GLY A 68 10.33 -19.23 2.33
CA GLY A 68 11.43 -18.28 2.38
C GLY A 68 11.55 -17.54 3.72
N THR A 69 12.56 -16.68 3.83
CA THR A 69 12.77 -15.88 5.05
C THR A 69 11.64 -14.87 5.27
N ASN A 70 11.25 -14.66 6.54
CA ASN A 70 10.12 -13.81 6.95
C ASN A 70 8.75 -14.24 6.37
N ALA A 71 8.62 -15.53 6.02
CA ALA A 71 7.35 -16.14 5.64
C ALA A 71 6.89 -17.16 6.71
N VAL A 72 5.58 -17.34 6.78
CA VAL A 72 4.90 -18.33 7.61
C VAL A 72 4.33 -19.40 6.70
N CYS A 73 4.59 -20.67 7.04
CA CYS A 73 3.96 -21.80 6.37
C CYS A 73 2.62 -22.15 7.02
N ARG A 74 1.61 -22.45 6.22
CA ARG A 74 0.33 -23.03 6.65
C ARG A 74 -0.03 -24.18 5.73
N VAL A 75 -0.47 -25.29 6.31
CA VAL A 75 -0.93 -26.44 5.53
C VAL A 75 -2.41 -26.27 5.22
N VAL A 76 -2.74 -26.24 3.93
CA VAL A 76 -4.11 -26.15 3.44
C VAL A 76 -4.36 -27.38 2.58
N SER A 77 -5.28 -28.25 3.01
CA SER A 77 -5.63 -29.48 2.30
C SER A 77 -4.39 -30.33 1.98
N HIS A 78 -3.59 -30.65 3.01
CA HIS A 78 -2.35 -31.44 2.89
C HIS A 78 -1.25 -30.78 2.03
N THR A 79 -1.42 -29.51 1.65
CA THR A 79 -0.47 -28.78 0.79
C THR A 79 0.12 -27.61 1.58
N PRO A 80 1.46 -27.46 1.63
CA PRO A 80 2.10 -26.32 2.27
C PRO A 80 1.87 -25.05 1.44
N GLN A 81 1.42 -23.99 2.09
CA GLN A 81 1.28 -22.65 1.50
C GLN A 81 2.10 -21.65 2.33
N CYS A 82 2.85 -20.82 1.64
CA CYS A 82 3.71 -19.80 2.25
C CYS A 82 3.04 -18.43 2.15
N PHE A 83 3.08 -17.68 3.25
CA PHE A 83 2.54 -16.32 3.35
C PHE A 83 3.58 -15.41 3.98
N CYS A 84 3.72 -14.16 3.51
CA CYS A 84 4.56 -13.21 4.23
C CYS A 84 3.99 -12.93 5.62
N SER A 85 4.87 -12.82 6.62
CA SER A 85 4.50 -12.40 7.97
C SER A 85 3.84 -11.02 7.95
N GLU A 86 3.08 -10.72 9.00
CA GLU A 86 2.46 -9.40 9.17
C GLU A 86 3.52 -8.29 9.10
N GLY A 87 3.24 -7.25 8.30
CA GLY A 87 4.21 -6.17 8.05
C GLY A 87 5.25 -6.46 6.96
N TYR A 88 5.20 -7.63 6.30
CA TYR A 88 6.09 -7.97 5.19
C TYR A 88 5.31 -8.16 3.86
N THR A 89 6.02 -8.03 2.74
CA THR A 89 5.51 -8.21 1.37
C THR A 89 6.61 -8.82 0.48
N GLY A 90 6.26 -9.26 -0.73
CA GLY A 90 7.20 -9.92 -1.66
C GLY A 90 6.81 -11.37 -1.96
N ASP A 91 7.81 -12.21 -2.25
CA ASP A 91 7.62 -13.63 -2.59
C ASP A 91 7.79 -14.52 -1.34
N PRO A 92 6.73 -15.17 -0.84
CA PRO A 92 6.79 -16.03 0.34
C PRO A 92 7.64 -17.29 0.20
N PHE A 93 7.93 -17.75 -1.02
CA PHE A 93 8.78 -18.94 -1.24
C PHE A 93 10.26 -18.59 -1.25
N SER A 94 10.60 -17.37 -1.68
CA SER A 94 11.99 -16.89 -1.75
C SER A 94 12.36 -16.04 -0.54
N GLN A 95 11.71 -14.88 -0.38
CA GLN A 95 12.00 -13.90 0.66
C GLN A 95 10.90 -12.83 0.73
N CYS A 96 10.41 -12.58 1.94
CA CYS A 96 9.59 -11.41 2.24
C CYS A 96 10.43 -10.26 2.80
N ILE A 97 10.12 -9.05 2.36
CA ILE A 97 10.74 -7.78 2.75
C ILE A 97 9.75 -6.93 3.54
N ILE A 98 10.24 -6.00 4.36
CA ILE A 98 9.38 -5.11 5.16
C ILE A 98 8.50 -4.29 4.21
N LYS A 99 7.19 -4.29 4.47
CA LYS A 99 6.23 -3.47 3.74
C LYS A 99 6.56 -2.01 4.05
N GLN A 100 7.03 -1.28 3.03
CA GLN A 100 7.23 0.16 3.17
C GLN A 100 5.87 0.81 3.43
N SER A 101 5.83 1.73 4.40
CA SER A 101 4.64 2.55 4.63
C SER A 101 4.31 3.29 3.33
N GLU A 102 3.05 3.25 2.93
CA GLU A 102 2.59 4.07 1.81
C GLU A 102 3.00 5.53 2.06
N PRO A 103 3.59 6.21 1.07
CA PRO A 103 3.88 7.62 1.23
C PRO A 103 2.58 8.34 1.58
N LEU A 104 2.64 9.21 2.59
CA LEU A 104 1.53 10.07 2.98
C LEU A 104 0.89 10.68 1.73
N PRO A 105 -0.44 10.80 1.65
CA PRO A 105 -1.08 11.47 0.53
C PRO A 105 -0.44 12.85 0.37
N GLN A 106 0.28 13.06 -0.74
CA GLN A 106 0.76 14.38 -1.07
C GLN A 106 -0.47 15.27 -1.23
N GLU A 107 -0.65 16.24 -0.32
CA GLU A 107 -1.66 17.27 -0.48
C GLU A 107 -1.42 17.92 -1.84
N ARG A 108 -2.39 17.76 -2.75
CA ARG A 108 -2.33 18.40 -4.06
C ARG A 108 -2.33 19.91 -3.81
N PRO A 109 -1.29 20.65 -4.26
CA PRO A 109 -1.29 22.09 -4.14
C PRO A 109 -2.57 22.63 -4.76
N THR A 110 -3.29 23.48 -4.03
CA THR A 110 -4.48 24.12 -4.60
C THR A 110 -4.06 25.07 -5.73
N PRO A 111 -4.92 25.35 -6.71
CA PRO A 111 -4.57 26.23 -7.82
C PRO A 111 -4.15 27.66 -7.43
N CYS A 112 -4.40 28.07 -6.19
CA CYS A 112 -4.00 29.37 -5.64
C CYS A 112 -2.83 29.29 -4.63
N GLN A 113 -2.19 28.14 -4.47
CA GLN A 113 -1.09 27.96 -3.52
C GLN A 113 0.10 27.20 -4.14
N PRO A 114 1.17 27.91 -4.55
CA PRO A 114 1.34 29.37 -4.50
C PRO A 114 0.42 30.10 -5.49
N SER A 115 0.10 31.36 -5.21
CA SER A 115 -0.81 32.16 -6.07
C SER A 115 -0.19 32.37 -7.46
N PRO A 116 -0.90 32.05 -8.57
CA PRO A 116 -0.45 32.32 -9.93
C PRO A 116 -0.69 33.77 -10.37
N CYS A 117 -1.31 34.60 -9.51
CA CYS A 117 -1.68 35.97 -9.84
C CYS A 117 -0.55 36.97 -9.58
N GLY A 118 -0.51 38.03 -10.38
CA GLY A 118 0.43 39.13 -10.23
C GLY A 118 0.15 40.00 -8.99
N ALA A 119 1.01 41.00 -8.76
CA ALA A 119 0.85 41.93 -7.64
C ALA A 119 -0.51 42.64 -7.67
N ASN A 120 -1.09 42.89 -6.49
CA ASN A 120 -2.40 43.53 -6.32
C ASN A 120 -3.58 42.81 -7.01
N ALA A 121 -3.45 41.51 -7.26
CA ALA A 121 -4.51 40.64 -7.71
C ALA A 121 -4.85 39.57 -6.66
N VAL A 122 -6.11 39.15 -6.63
CA VAL A 122 -6.61 38.06 -5.78
C VAL A 122 -6.84 36.81 -6.64
N CYS A 123 -6.37 35.66 -6.15
CA CYS A 123 -6.65 34.36 -6.74
C CYS A 123 -7.94 33.77 -6.16
N ARG A 124 -8.83 33.29 -7.01
CA ARG A 124 -10.02 32.50 -6.62
C ARG A 124 -10.06 31.23 -7.46
N GLU A 125 -10.35 30.10 -6.82
CA GLU A 125 -10.53 28.85 -7.55
C GLU A 125 -11.84 28.88 -8.34
N GLN A 126 -11.76 28.67 -9.66
CA GLN A 126 -12.90 28.54 -10.56
C GLN A 126 -12.67 27.33 -11.47
N ASN A 127 -13.56 26.34 -11.43
CA ASN A 127 -13.48 25.11 -12.23
C ASN A 127 -12.15 24.35 -12.09
N GLY A 128 -11.56 24.31 -10.89
CA GLY A 128 -10.29 23.64 -10.63
C GLY A 128 -9.05 24.39 -11.15
N ALA A 129 -9.19 25.65 -11.56
CA ALA A 129 -8.08 26.53 -11.95
C ALA A 129 -8.06 27.81 -11.10
N GLY A 130 -6.88 28.40 -10.92
CA GLY A 130 -6.71 29.69 -10.27
C GLY A 130 -7.13 30.81 -11.23
N SER A 131 -8.21 31.51 -10.89
CA SER A 131 -8.70 32.68 -11.63
C SER A 131 -8.26 33.96 -10.92
N CYS A 132 -7.57 34.83 -11.65
CA CYS A 132 -7.01 36.07 -11.10
C CYS A 132 -7.92 37.27 -11.41
N SER A 133 -8.15 38.12 -10.41
CA SER A 133 -8.84 39.40 -10.58
C SER A 133 -8.12 40.50 -9.80
N CYS A 134 -8.08 41.73 -10.32
CA CYS A 134 -7.50 42.85 -9.59
C CYS A 134 -8.26 43.12 -8.29
N LEU A 135 -7.55 43.57 -7.26
CA LEU A 135 -8.18 44.13 -6.07
C LEU A 135 -9.02 45.37 -6.44
N PRO A 136 -10.01 45.74 -5.62
CA PRO A 136 -10.81 46.95 -5.87
C PRO A 136 -9.92 48.17 -6.08
N GLU A 137 -10.27 49.00 -7.07
CA GLU A 137 -9.54 50.21 -7.48
C GLU A 137 -8.19 50.00 -8.17
N TYR A 138 -7.80 48.74 -8.41
CA TYR A 138 -6.65 48.41 -9.25
C TYR A 138 -7.11 48.00 -10.66
N ILE A 139 -6.34 48.42 -11.65
CA ILE A 139 -6.59 48.18 -13.07
C ILE A 139 -5.38 47.50 -13.72
N GLY A 140 -5.61 46.75 -14.80
CA GLY A 140 -4.56 46.06 -15.56
C GLY A 140 -4.83 44.56 -15.71
N ASN A 141 -3.77 43.81 -16.01
CA ASN A 141 -3.83 42.36 -16.18
C ASN A 141 -3.56 41.66 -14.84
N PRO A 142 -4.52 40.95 -14.24
CA PRO A 142 -4.35 40.33 -12.94
C PRO A 142 -3.37 39.15 -12.91
N TYR A 143 -2.99 38.59 -14.07
CA TYR A 143 -1.96 37.55 -14.16
C TYR A 143 -0.53 38.13 -14.18
N GLU A 144 -0.35 39.37 -14.63
CA GLU A 144 0.96 40.04 -14.67
C GLU A 144 1.15 41.00 -13.48
N GLY A 145 0.07 41.69 -13.10
CA GLY A 145 0.04 42.64 -11.99
C GLY A 145 -0.94 43.77 -12.27
N CYS A 146 -1.62 44.20 -11.22
CA CYS A 146 -2.52 45.34 -11.28
C CYS A 146 -1.87 46.58 -10.68
N ARG A 147 -2.18 47.74 -11.26
CA ARG A 147 -1.70 49.05 -10.82
C ARG A 147 -2.87 49.94 -10.41
N PRO A 148 -2.65 50.91 -9.50
CA PRO A 148 -3.67 51.93 -9.22
C PRO A 148 -3.94 52.83 -10.43
N GLU A 149 -4.98 53.66 -10.35
CA GLU A 149 -5.29 54.67 -11.37
C GLU A 149 -4.14 55.67 -11.54
N CYS A 150 -3.51 56.08 -10.45
CA CYS A 150 -2.34 56.95 -10.44
C CYS A 150 -1.38 56.59 -9.29
N VAL A 151 -0.11 56.94 -9.47
CA VAL A 151 0.89 56.97 -8.38
C VAL A 151 1.47 58.37 -8.19
N LEU A 152 1.41 59.21 -9.23
CA LEU A 152 1.88 60.59 -9.24
C LEU A 152 0.79 61.52 -9.78
N ASN A 153 0.84 62.79 -9.39
CA ASN A 153 -0.09 63.81 -9.92
C ASN A 153 0.01 63.95 -11.45
N THR A 154 1.20 63.71 -12.01
CA THR A 154 1.45 63.74 -13.46
C THR A 154 0.75 62.62 -14.23
N ASP A 155 0.27 61.58 -13.54
CA ASP A 155 -0.50 60.50 -14.16
C ASP A 155 -1.97 60.92 -14.38
N CYS A 156 -2.40 62.00 -13.73
CA CYS A 156 -3.74 62.54 -13.81
C CYS A 156 -3.83 63.64 -14.88
N ALA A 157 -5.06 63.91 -15.32
CA ALA A 157 -5.33 65.08 -16.14
C ALA A 157 -4.90 66.37 -15.40
N PRO A 158 -4.54 67.46 -16.12
CA PRO A 158 -4.01 68.68 -15.51
C PRO A 158 -4.87 69.27 -14.39
N ASN A 159 -6.19 69.09 -14.48
CA ASN A 159 -7.15 69.57 -13.48
C ASN A 159 -7.40 68.60 -12.31
N LYS A 160 -6.56 67.57 -12.13
CA LYS A 160 -6.70 66.53 -11.11
C LYS A 160 -5.36 66.26 -10.43
N ALA A 161 -5.43 65.83 -9.18
CA ALA A 161 -4.28 65.36 -8.41
C ALA A 161 -4.45 63.89 -8.05
N CYS A 162 -3.33 63.20 -7.84
CA CYS A 162 -3.33 61.83 -7.35
C CYS A 162 -3.53 61.81 -5.84
N ILE A 163 -4.76 61.51 -5.41
CA ILE A 163 -5.16 61.47 -4.02
C ILE A 163 -5.60 60.05 -3.69
N ARG A 164 -4.85 59.38 -2.80
CA ARG A 164 -5.09 57.97 -2.42
C ARG A 164 -5.21 57.05 -3.65
N ASN A 165 -4.24 57.12 -4.55
CA ASN A 165 -4.15 56.27 -5.75
C ASN A 165 -5.27 56.48 -6.78
N LYS A 166 -6.01 57.60 -6.69
CA LYS A 166 -7.08 58.00 -7.61
C LYS A 166 -6.90 59.44 -8.10
N CYS A 167 -7.30 59.69 -9.35
CA CYS A 167 -7.28 61.03 -9.91
C CYS A 167 -8.54 61.80 -9.52
N GLN A 168 -8.39 62.64 -8.49
CA GLN A 168 -9.48 63.41 -7.88
C GLN A 168 -9.19 64.91 -7.98
N ASP A 169 -10.26 65.70 -7.85
CA ASP A 169 -10.13 67.16 -7.75
C ASP A 169 -9.46 67.53 -6.41
N PRO A 170 -8.34 68.27 -6.42
CA PRO A 170 -7.67 68.72 -5.19
C PRO A 170 -8.39 69.87 -4.47
N CYS A 171 -9.38 70.52 -5.07
CA CYS A 171 -10.01 71.72 -4.53
C CYS A 171 -10.91 71.52 -3.30
N PRO A 172 -11.72 70.45 -3.18
CA PRO A 172 -12.62 70.27 -2.04
C PRO A 172 -11.87 70.23 -0.70
N GLY A 173 -12.11 71.24 0.15
CA GLY A 173 -11.53 71.33 1.50
C GLY A 173 -10.15 72.00 1.60
N THR A 174 -9.59 72.49 0.49
CA THR A 174 -8.27 73.13 0.46
C THR A 174 -8.33 74.64 0.66
N CYS A 175 -9.41 75.30 0.21
CA CYS A 175 -9.58 76.75 0.26
C CYS A 175 -10.50 77.21 1.41
N GLY A 176 -10.27 78.42 1.93
CA GLY A 176 -11.07 79.02 3.01
C GLY A 176 -12.48 79.45 2.58
N GLN A 177 -13.32 79.87 3.54
CA GLN A 177 -14.66 80.38 3.21
C GLN A 177 -14.56 81.58 2.24
N ASN A 178 -15.29 81.50 1.12
CA ASN A 178 -15.28 82.46 0.01
C ASN A 178 -14.01 82.53 -0.84
N ALA A 179 -13.12 81.53 -0.78
CA ALA A 179 -12.00 81.40 -1.71
C ALA A 179 -12.36 80.47 -2.89
N GLU A 180 -12.09 80.92 -4.12
CA GLU A 180 -12.26 80.12 -5.33
C GLU A 180 -11.01 79.29 -5.58
N CYS A 181 -11.18 77.98 -5.71
CA CYS A 181 -10.11 77.08 -6.08
C CYS A 181 -10.16 76.82 -7.58
N GLN A 182 -9.08 77.13 -8.28
CA GLN A 182 -8.93 76.80 -9.69
C GLN A 182 -7.68 75.94 -9.88
N VAL A 183 -7.88 74.73 -10.40
CA VAL A 183 -6.78 73.86 -10.83
C VAL A 183 -6.36 74.31 -12.23
N VAL A 184 -5.13 74.76 -12.38
CA VAL A 184 -4.51 75.26 -13.64
C VAL A 184 -3.51 74.28 -14.21
#